data_AF-A0A1G2H724-F1
#
_entry.id   AF-A0A1G2H724-F1
#
_cell.length_a   1.000
_cell.length_b   1.000
_cell.length_c   1.000
_cell.angle_alpha   90.00
_cell.angle_beta   90.00
_cell.angle_gamma   90.00
#
_symmetry.space_group_name_H-M   'P 1'
#
loop_
_entity.id
_entity.type
_entity.pdbx_description
1 polymer ?
#
loop_
_entity_poly.entity_id
_entity_poly.type
_entity_poly.pdbx_seq_one_letter_code
_entity_poly.pdbx_strand_id
1 'polypeptide(L)'
;MSWDLGIIIFVFIAIFLYAFTIGQKKLIYFLLSLYLALEISGMFPYGEKLTENMSEYHKFLARSGILLLTALVIFVLSAGSILRLSFRSGKKESSRLWQKIAVGIASAGLLISSCLALLPQSYYSKLSTITLEFFVLNNSYFWWMLSGVAVLILLRRKKE
;
A
#
# COMPACT_ATOMS: atom_id res chain seq x y z
N MET A 1 18.47 2.01 -16.57
CA MET A 1 17.38 2.02 -15.56
C MET A 1 17.18 3.46 -15.15
N SER A 2 15.95 3.97 -15.27
CA SER A 2 15.60 5.25 -14.65
C SER A 2 15.68 5.12 -13.12
N TRP A 3 16.14 6.16 -12.43
CA TRP A 3 16.39 6.12 -10.98
C TRP A 3 15.12 5.79 -10.17
N ASP A 4 13.96 6.23 -10.65
CA ASP A 4 12.64 5.94 -10.10
C ASP A 4 12.29 4.44 -10.15
N LEU A 5 12.54 3.77 -11.28
CA LEU A 5 12.29 2.33 -11.42
C LEU A 5 13.13 1.51 -10.45
N GLY A 6 14.39 1.90 -10.22
CA GLY A 6 15.26 1.26 -9.24
C GLY A 6 14.68 1.31 -7.82
N ILE A 7 14.18 2.48 -7.42
CA ILE A 7 13.53 2.67 -6.11
C ILE A 7 12.23 1.87 -6.01
N ILE A 8 11.39 1.92 -7.05
CA ILE A 8 10.11 1.22 -7.09
C ILE A 8 10.31 -0.29 -6.96
N ILE A 9 11.24 -0.86 -7.72
CA ILE A 9 11.57 -2.28 -7.65
C ILE A 9 12.13 -2.65 -6.28
N PHE A 10 13.01 -1.81 -5.72
CA PHE A 10 13.54 -2.03 -4.37
C PHE A 10 12.44 -2.04 -3.31
N VAL A 11 11.54 -1.04 -3.32
CA VAL A 11 10.39 -0.97 -2.40
C VAL A 11 9.46 -2.16 -2.59
N PHE A 12 9.18 -2.53 -3.83
CA PHE A 12 8.35 -3.68 -4.15
C PHE A 12 8.95 -4.98 -3.59
N ILE A 13 10.24 -5.23 -3.83
CA ILE A 13 10.95 -6.40 -3.30
C ILE A 13 10.99 -6.36 -1.78
N ALA A 14 11.24 -5.21 -1.15
CA ALA A 14 11.29 -5.09 0.31
C ALA A 14 9.94 -5.45 0.94
N ILE A 15 8.84 -4.91 0.42
CA ILE A 15 7.49 -5.23 0.89
C ILE A 15 7.16 -6.70 0.62
N PHE A 16 7.56 -7.22 -0.54
CA PHE A 16 7.36 -8.62 -0.89
C PHE A 16 8.14 -9.57 0.03
N LEU A 17 9.41 -9.32 0.30
CA LEU A 17 10.19 -10.12 1.24
C LEU A 17 9.61 -10.04 2.66
N TYR A 18 9.22 -8.84 3.09
CA TYR A 18 8.52 -8.64 4.37
C TYR A 18 7.22 -9.46 4.44
N ALA A 19 6.46 -9.50 3.35
CA ALA A 19 5.24 -10.30 3.19
C ALA A 19 5.49 -11.79 3.44
N PHE A 20 6.61 -12.33 2.95
CA PHE A 20 6.97 -13.73 3.15
C PHE A 20 7.28 -14.07 4.61
N THR A 21 7.99 -13.18 5.31
CA THR A 21 8.46 -13.38 6.69
C THR A 21 7.35 -13.33 7.74
N ILE A 22 6.38 -12.43 7.57
CA ILE A 22 5.46 -12.03 8.65
C ILE A 22 4.16 -12.83 8.72
N GLY A 23 3.91 -13.65 7.70
CA GLY A 23 2.77 -14.56 7.64
C GLY A 23 1.50 -13.90 7.12
N GLN A 24 0.61 -14.71 6.56
CA GLN A 24 -0.54 -14.26 5.77
C GLN A 24 -1.49 -13.32 6.52
N LYS A 25 -1.76 -13.58 7.82
CA LYS A 25 -2.72 -12.77 8.59
C LYS A 25 -2.22 -11.34 8.78
N LYS A 26 -0.94 -11.18 9.11
CA LYS A 26 -0.34 -9.87 9.30
C LYS A 26 -0.27 -9.11 7.96
N LEU A 27 -0.04 -9.79 6.85
CA LEU A 27 -0.15 -9.19 5.51
C LEU A 27 -1.55 -8.63 5.20
N ILE A 28 -2.60 -9.37 5.55
CA ILE A 28 -3.98 -8.90 5.39
C ILE A 28 -4.22 -7.65 6.25
N TYR A 29 -3.70 -7.61 7.48
CA TYR A 29 -3.80 -6.44 8.35
C TYR A 29 -3.02 -5.24 7.79
N PHE A 30 -1.87 -5.49 7.17
CA PHE A 30 -1.11 -4.45 6.50
C PHE A 30 -1.91 -3.86 5.34
N LEU A 31 -2.50 -4.72 4.49
CA LEU A 31 -3.36 -4.28 3.41
C LEU A 31 -4.56 -3.46 3.93
N LEU A 32 -5.27 -3.92 4.97
CA LEU A 32 -6.35 -3.15 5.59
C LEU A 32 -5.88 -1.81 6.17
N SER A 33 -4.70 -1.80 6.80
CA SER A 33 -4.14 -0.57 7.35
C SER A 33 -3.83 0.46 6.28
N LEU A 34 -3.44 0.04 5.08
CA LEU A 34 -3.26 0.93 3.92
C LEU A 34 -4.59 1.55 3.50
N TYR A 35 -5.67 0.78 3.39
CA TYR A 35 -6.99 1.34 3.09
C TYR A 35 -7.43 2.38 4.12
N LEU A 36 -7.33 2.03 5.41
CA LEU A 36 -7.73 2.95 6.48
C LEU A 36 -6.85 4.20 6.50
N ALA A 37 -5.54 4.06 6.27
CA ALA A 37 -4.63 5.19 6.21
C ALA A 37 -4.91 6.10 5.01
N LEU A 38 -5.31 5.55 3.86
CA LEU A 38 -5.70 6.34 2.69
C LEU A 38 -6.93 7.19 2.98
N GLU A 39 -7.99 6.59 3.55
CA GLU A 39 -9.21 7.29 3.92
C GLU A 39 -8.94 8.37 4.97
N ILE A 40 -8.21 8.02 6.04
CA ILE A 40 -7.87 8.98 7.10
C ILE A 40 -7.03 10.13 6.57
N SER A 41 -6.04 9.84 5.71
CA SER A 41 -5.18 10.88 5.12
C SER A 41 -5.95 11.79 4.17
N GLY A 42 -6.90 11.25 3.41
CA GLY A 42 -7.76 12.02 2.51
C GLY A 42 -8.76 12.90 3.24
N MET A 43 -9.24 12.47 4.42
CA MET A 43 -10.15 13.25 5.25
C MET A 43 -9.44 14.22 6.21
N PHE A 44 -8.10 14.21 6.28
CA PHE A 44 -7.36 14.97 7.29
C PHE A 44 -7.36 16.48 6.99
N PRO A 45 -8.11 17.31 7.75
CA PRO A 45 -8.38 18.70 7.39
C PRO A 45 -7.18 19.63 7.63
N TYR A 46 -6.16 19.16 8.36
CA TYR A 46 -4.96 19.95 8.68
C TYR A 46 -3.79 19.66 7.74
N GLY A 47 -3.91 18.71 6.80
CA GLY A 47 -2.82 18.32 5.90
C GLY A 47 -2.34 19.46 5.02
N GLU A 48 -3.26 20.28 4.52
CA GLU A 48 -2.94 21.45 3.69
C GLU A 48 -2.28 22.57 4.50
N LYS A 49 -2.82 22.87 5.70
CA LYS A 49 -2.27 23.88 6.61
C LYS A 49 -0.85 23.57 7.06
N LEU A 50 -0.55 22.30 7.33
CA LEU A 50 0.78 21.86 7.75
C LEU A 50 1.83 21.95 6.63
N THR A 51 1.39 21.95 5.37
CA THR A 51 2.26 21.92 4.20
C THR A 51 2.21 23.20 3.37
N GLU A 52 1.46 24.22 3.82
CA GLU A 52 1.15 25.43 3.04
C GLU A 52 2.41 26.17 2.57
N ASN A 53 3.38 26.36 3.47
CA ASN A 53 4.62 27.10 3.23
C ASN A 53 5.79 26.25 2.70
N MET A 54 5.58 24.96 2.44
CA MET A 54 6.64 24.07 1.98
C MET A 54 6.77 24.11 0.45
N SER A 55 7.96 23.81 -0.10
CA SER A 55 8.07 23.60 -1.56
C SER A 55 7.38 22.30 -1.99
N GLU A 56 6.97 22.19 -3.26
CA GLU A 56 6.20 21.04 -3.78
C GLU A 56 6.81 19.68 -3.40
N TYR A 57 8.14 19.55 -3.51
CA TYR A 57 8.87 18.35 -3.11
C TYR A 57 8.72 18.03 -1.62
N HIS A 58 8.83 19.03 -0.75
CA HIS A 58 8.66 18.85 0.69
C HIS A 58 7.21 18.55 1.06
N LYS A 59 6.23 19.14 0.35
CA LYS A 59 4.80 18.81 0.51
C LYS A 59 4.56 17.34 0.19
N PHE A 60 5.08 16.86 -0.94
CA PHE A 60 5.01 15.45 -1.33
C PHE A 60 5.62 14.53 -0.27
N LEU A 61 6.81 14.86 0.21
CA LEU A 61 7.53 14.05 1.20
C LEU A 61 6.77 14.00 2.53
N ALA A 62 6.25 15.16 2.99
CA ALA A 62 5.46 15.25 4.21
C ALA A 62 4.15 14.45 4.11
N ARG A 63 3.39 14.59 3.02
CA ARG A 63 2.13 13.86 2.81
C ARG A 63 2.34 12.36 2.72
N SER A 64 3.35 11.92 1.96
CA SER A 64 3.73 10.51 1.85
C SER A 64 4.19 9.96 3.20
N GLY A 65 4.95 10.74 3.97
CA GLY A 65 5.38 10.40 5.33
C GLY A 65 4.21 10.24 6.30
N ILE A 66 3.24 11.15 6.29
CA ILE A 66 2.02 11.06 7.12
C ILE A 66 1.23 9.81 6.76
N LEU A 67 1.06 9.52 5.47
CA LEU A 67 0.37 8.32 5.00
C LEU A 67 1.06 7.04 5.50
N LEU A 68 2.39 6.94 5.31
CA LEU A 68 3.17 5.80 5.76
C LEU A 68 3.13 5.63 7.28
N LEU A 69 3.26 6.72 8.03
CA LEU A 69 3.20 6.71 9.48
C LEU A 69 1.81 6.26 9.97
N THR A 70 0.75 6.79 9.37
CA THR A 70 -0.64 6.43 9.70
C THR A 70 -0.89 4.95 9.40
N ALA A 71 -0.46 4.46 8.23
CA ALA A 71 -0.55 3.04 7.87
C ALA A 71 0.20 2.16 8.87
N LEU A 72 1.41 2.55 9.27
CA LEU A 72 2.23 1.81 10.22
C LEU A 72 1.61 1.77 11.62
N VAL A 73 1.07 2.91 12.11
CA VAL A 73 0.37 2.97 13.40
C VAL A 73 -0.85 2.05 13.38
N ILE A 74 -1.70 2.16 12.36
CA ILE A 74 -2.90 1.30 12.22
C ILE A 74 -2.49 -0.17 12.11
N PHE A 75 -1.42 -0.48 11.37
CA PHE A 75 -0.89 -1.82 11.23
C PHE A 75 -0.45 -2.40 12.59
N VAL A 76 0.35 -1.66 13.37
CA VAL A 76 0.83 -2.09 14.68
C VAL A 76 -0.34 -2.34 15.64
N LEU A 77 -1.31 -1.43 15.68
CA LEU A 77 -2.52 -1.57 16.50
C LEU A 77 -3.36 -2.80 16.08
N SER A 78 -3.54 -2.98 14.78
CA SER A 78 -4.31 -4.07 14.17
C SER A 78 -3.64 -5.44 14.37
N ALA A 79 -2.32 -5.50 14.18
CA ALA A 79 -1.52 -6.69 14.40
C ALA A 79 -1.37 -7.02 15.89
N GLY A 80 -1.42 -6.02 16.76
CA GLY A 80 -1.32 -6.15 18.21
C GLY A 80 -2.57 -6.72 18.88
N SER A 81 -3.76 -6.20 18.56
CA SER A 81 -4.93 -6.34 19.44
C SER A 81 -6.22 -6.82 18.75
N ILE A 82 -6.68 -6.13 17.69
CA ILE A 82 -8.13 -6.14 17.33
C ILE A 82 -8.52 -7.26 16.34
N LEU A 83 -7.66 -7.61 15.38
CA LEU A 83 -8.05 -8.53 14.29
C LEU A 83 -7.64 -9.99 14.49
N ARG A 84 -6.75 -10.29 15.46
CA ARG A 84 -6.31 -11.67 15.76
C ARG A 84 -7.47 -12.61 16.07
N LEU A 85 -8.55 -12.09 16.65
CA LEU A 85 -9.74 -12.85 17.05
C LEU A 85 -10.59 -13.32 15.87
N SER A 86 -10.65 -12.57 14.76
CA SER A 86 -11.52 -12.91 13.62
C SER A 86 -10.92 -13.92 12.63
N PHE A 87 -9.58 -14.03 12.55
CA PHE A 87 -8.91 -14.89 11.56
C PHE A 87 -8.35 -16.20 12.14
N ARG A 88 -9.07 -16.88 13.04
CA ARG A 88 -8.68 -18.21 13.53
C ARG A 88 -9.06 -19.31 12.52
N SER A 89 -8.44 -19.32 11.35
CA SER A 89 -8.61 -20.42 10.38
C SER A 89 -7.54 -21.49 10.57
N GLY A 90 -7.98 -22.71 10.89
CA GLY A 90 -7.16 -23.92 10.81
C GLY A 90 -6.98 -24.39 9.37
N LYS A 91 -5.94 -25.22 9.16
CA LYS A 91 -5.57 -26.02 7.97
C LYS A 91 -4.75 -25.42 6.80
N LYS A 92 -3.97 -26.36 6.24
CA LYS A 92 -3.06 -26.48 5.08
C LYS A 92 -2.15 -25.31 4.63
N GLU A 93 -0.84 -25.55 4.68
CA GLU A 93 0.25 -24.66 4.25
C GLU A 93 0.29 -24.34 2.75
N SER A 94 -0.03 -25.29 1.88
CA SER A 94 0.14 -25.14 0.42
C SER A 94 -0.75 -24.03 -0.18
N SER A 95 -1.96 -23.82 0.34
CA SER A 95 -2.86 -22.72 -0.09
C SER A 95 -2.35 -21.33 0.29
N ARG A 96 -1.34 -21.22 1.16
CA ARG A 96 -0.90 -19.94 1.74
C ARG A 96 0.10 -19.20 0.87
N LEU A 97 0.85 -19.88 0.01
CA LEU A 97 1.91 -19.24 -0.79
C LEU A 97 1.35 -18.30 -1.85
N TRP A 98 0.45 -18.78 -2.71
CA TRP A 98 -0.23 -17.94 -3.71
C TRP A 98 -0.97 -16.76 -3.06
N GLN A 99 -1.58 -17.00 -1.90
CA GLN A 99 -2.28 -15.96 -1.13
C GLN A 99 -1.31 -14.90 -0.59
N LYS A 100 -0.14 -15.29 -0.07
CA LYS A 100 0.90 -14.35 0.36
C LYS A 100 1.44 -13.52 -0.81
N ILE A 101 1.67 -14.16 -1.96
CA ILE A 101 2.13 -13.50 -3.18
C ILE A 101 1.11 -12.45 -3.63
N ALA A 102 -0.17 -12.84 -3.78
CA ALA A 102 -1.22 -11.94 -4.22
C ALA A 102 -1.39 -10.73 -3.27
N VAL A 103 -1.42 -10.96 -1.95
CA VAL A 103 -1.53 -9.87 -0.97
C VAL A 103 -0.28 -8.99 -0.96
N GLY A 104 0.91 -9.57 -1.08
CA GLY A 104 2.16 -8.81 -1.16
C GLY A 104 2.20 -7.89 -2.36
N ILE A 105 1.86 -8.41 -3.55
CA ILE A 105 1.80 -7.63 -4.80
C ILE A 105 0.76 -6.51 -4.68
N ALA A 106 -0.45 -6.83 -4.22
CA ALA A 106 -1.51 -5.83 -4.07
C ALA A 106 -1.14 -4.73 -3.05
N SER A 107 -0.53 -5.11 -1.92
CA SER A 107 -0.12 -4.15 -0.89
C SER A 107 1.02 -3.25 -1.37
N ALA A 108 2.03 -3.83 -2.04
CA ALA A 108 3.15 -3.08 -2.59
C ALA A 108 2.69 -2.13 -3.69
N GLY A 109 1.90 -2.62 -4.65
CA GLY A 109 1.41 -1.80 -5.75
C GLY A 109 0.46 -0.70 -5.29
N LEU A 110 -0.43 -0.99 -4.35
CA LEU A 110 -1.29 0.03 -3.73
C LEU A 110 -0.46 1.10 -3.03
N LEU A 111 0.54 0.72 -2.23
CA LEU A 111 1.38 1.70 -1.54
C LEU A 111 2.15 2.58 -2.52
N ILE A 112 2.81 1.97 -3.52
CA ILE A 112 3.58 2.70 -4.54
C ILE A 112 2.66 3.66 -5.32
N SER A 113 1.52 3.18 -5.79
CA SER A 113 0.56 4.00 -6.53
C SER A 113 -0.01 5.12 -5.66
N SER A 114 -0.30 4.86 -4.38
CA SER A 114 -0.77 5.87 -3.45
C SER A 114 0.26 6.97 -3.21
N CYS A 115 1.53 6.62 -3.00
CA CYS A 115 2.60 7.60 -2.87
C CYS A 115 2.73 8.41 -4.16
N LEU A 116 2.77 7.76 -5.33
CA LEU A 116 2.90 8.46 -6.61
C LEU A 116 1.68 9.34 -6.95
N ALA A 117 0.48 9.00 -6.47
CA ALA A 117 -0.70 9.84 -6.61
C ALA A 117 -0.59 11.17 -5.84
N LEU A 118 0.25 11.22 -4.79
CA LEU A 118 0.55 12.45 -4.06
C LEU A 118 1.64 13.30 -4.75
N LEU A 119 2.28 12.77 -5.79
CA LEU A 119 3.35 13.46 -6.51
C LEU A 119 2.75 14.57 -7.39
N PRO A 120 3.30 15.80 -7.34
CA PRO A 120 2.85 16.89 -8.21
C PRO A 120 3.10 16.57 -9.69
N GLN A 121 2.18 16.99 -10.55
CA GLN A 121 2.26 16.73 -12.00
C GLN A 121 3.53 17.29 -12.65
N SER A 122 4.11 18.36 -12.08
CA SER A 122 5.39 18.96 -12.50
C SER A 122 6.56 17.96 -12.49
N TYR A 123 6.46 16.88 -11.71
CA TYR A 123 7.48 15.82 -11.61
C TYR A 123 7.21 14.61 -12.50
N TYR A 124 6.06 14.54 -13.19
CA TYR A 124 5.71 13.38 -14.02
C TYR A 124 6.64 13.23 -15.22
N SER A 125 7.12 14.34 -15.78
CA SER A 125 8.10 14.35 -16.87
C SER A 125 9.47 13.75 -16.49
N LYS A 126 9.74 13.57 -15.20
CA LYS A 126 10.98 12.97 -14.67
C LYS A 126 10.84 11.48 -14.36
N LEU A 127 9.62 10.94 -14.44
CA LEU A 127 9.35 9.52 -14.21
C LEU A 127 9.57 8.74 -15.52
N SER A 128 9.91 7.46 -15.37
CA SER A 128 9.89 6.52 -16.49
C SER A 128 8.49 6.37 -17.06
N THR A 129 8.37 6.15 -18.37
CA THR A 129 7.10 5.81 -19.05
C THR A 129 6.41 4.63 -18.38
N ILE A 130 7.17 3.60 -17.98
CA ILE A 130 6.63 2.41 -17.30
C ILE A 130 6.00 2.79 -15.96
N THR A 131 6.69 3.64 -15.18
CA THR A 131 6.19 4.12 -13.89
C THR A 131 4.89 4.91 -14.07
N LEU A 132 4.84 5.77 -15.08
CA LEU A 132 3.66 6.56 -15.39
C LEU A 132 2.48 5.65 -15.75
N GLU A 133 2.66 4.70 -16.65
CA GLU A 133 1.58 3.81 -17.10
C GLU A 133 1.03 2.94 -15.97
N PHE A 134 1.89 2.29 -15.19
CA PHE A 134 1.46 1.31 -14.19
C PHE A 134 0.98 1.92 -12.87
N PHE A 135 1.41 3.13 -12.52
CA PHE A 135 1.14 3.68 -11.19
C PHE A 135 0.51 5.08 -11.16
N VAL A 136 0.55 5.84 -12.26
CA VAL A 136 0.16 7.27 -12.28
C VAL A 136 -1.00 7.58 -13.25
N LEU A 137 -0.99 7.02 -14.47
CA LEU A 137 -1.91 7.36 -15.55
C LEU A 137 -3.38 7.02 -15.23
N ASN A 138 -4.29 7.86 -15.76
CA ASN A 138 -5.77 7.76 -15.81
C ASN A 138 -6.40 6.46 -15.27
N ASN A 139 -6.42 6.29 -13.93
CA ASN A 139 -7.05 5.21 -13.15
C ASN A 139 -6.13 4.09 -12.64
N SER A 140 -4.80 4.16 -12.80
CA SER A 140 -3.89 3.16 -12.22
C SER A 140 -4.03 3.06 -10.70
N TYR A 141 -4.20 4.20 -10.01
CA TYR A 141 -4.52 4.23 -8.58
C TYR A 141 -5.81 3.47 -8.25
N PHE A 142 -6.87 3.68 -9.03
CA PHE A 142 -8.14 2.98 -8.86
C PHE A 142 -7.99 1.48 -9.08
N TRP A 143 -7.24 1.04 -10.10
CA TRP A 143 -7.01 -0.38 -10.35
C TRP A 143 -6.22 -1.06 -9.24
N TRP A 144 -5.20 -0.40 -8.68
CA TRP A 144 -4.48 -0.92 -7.52
C TRP A 144 -5.36 -1.00 -6.27
N MET A 145 -6.21 0.01 -6.05
CA MET A 145 -7.23 -0.01 -4.98
C MET A 145 -8.23 -1.15 -5.20
N LEU A 146 -8.73 -1.35 -6.41
CA LEU A 146 -9.65 -2.45 -6.70
C LEU A 146 -8.97 -3.83 -6.55
N SER A 147 -7.70 -3.92 -6.93
CA SER A 147 -6.91 -5.17 -6.84
C SER A 147 -6.80 -5.67 -5.39
N GLY A 148 -6.56 -4.77 -4.43
CA GLY A 148 -6.44 -5.18 -3.04
C GLY A 148 -7.77 -5.67 -2.46
N VAL A 149 -8.89 -5.04 -2.84
CA VAL A 149 -10.23 -5.52 -2.47
C VAL A 149 -10.51 -6.88 -3.09
N ALA A 150 -10.21 -7.06 -4.39
CA ALA A 150 -10.39 -8.32 -5.09
C ALA A 150 -9.60 -9.45 -4.41
N VAL A 151 -8.35 -9.20 -4.02
CA VAL A 151 -7.54 -10.16 -3.27
C VAL A 151 -8.19 -10.52 -1.94
N LEU A 152 -8.68 -9.54 -1.16
CA LEU A 152 -9.38 -9.82 0.10
C LEU A 152 -10.63 -10.70 -0.08
N ILE A 153 -11.40 -10.48 -1.16
CA ILE A 153 -12.59 -11.29 -1.47
C ILE A 153 -12.19 -12.72 -1.83
N LEU A 154 -11.18 -12.89 -2.67
CA LEU A 154 -10.67 -14.22 -3.07
C LEU A 154 -10.17 -15.02 -1.87
N LEU A 155 -9.59 -14.35 -0.86
CA LEU A 155 -9.13 -14.99 0.38
C LEU A 155 -10.28 -15.46 1.28
N ARG A 156 -11.42 -14.76 1.29
CA ARG A 156 -12.59 -15.13 2.09
C ARG A 156 -13.29 -16.40 1.56
N ARG A 157 -13.14 -16.70 0.28
CA ARG A 157 -13.98 -17.68 -0.44
C ARG A 157 -13.62 -19.16 -0.26
N LYS A 158 -12.69 -19.53 0.64
CA LYS A 158 -12.37 -20.94 0.91
C LYS A 158 -12.69 -21.33 2.34
N LYS A 159 -13.98 -21.44 2.61
CA LYS A 159 -14.56 -22.07 3.81
C LYS A 159 -15.32 -23.30 3.32
N GLU A 160 -14.59 -24.26 2.76
CA GLU A 160 -15.07 -25.62 2.48
C GLU A 160 -14.32 -26.58 3.41
#